data_AF-A0A1D8I7K4-F1
#
_entry.id   AF-A0A1D8I7K4-F1
#
_cell.length_a   1.000
_cell.length_b   1.000
_cell.length_c   1.000
_cell.angle_alpha   90.00
_cell.angle_beta   90.00
_cell.angle_gamma   90.00
#
_symmetry.space_group_name_H-M   'P 1'
#
loop_
_entity.id
_entity.type
_entity.pdbx_description
1 polymer ?
#
loop_
_entity_poly.entity_id
_entity_poly.type
_entity_poly.pdbx_seq_one_letter_code
_entity_poly.pdbx_strand_id
1 'polypeptide(L)'
;MPERKTLQRAARDKKQGKSPSTQAGEFVREEIDHVREGKHGVRSTKQAIAIGLSKARRAGVDLPSPKKAGAATRRKAKQDSEAAHDGHAKSATRARATTRALKRESAKPASKSALSRHASKTASRRTAADRSAAAKKAAATKGAAGRSAAAKKAARTRAANRAAAHH
;
A
#
# COMPACT_ATOMS: atom_id res chain seq x y z
N MET A 1 3.94 16.13 0.94
CA MET A 1 3.66 15.51 2.25
C MET A 1 2.33 14.78 2.15
N PRO A 2 2.04 13.73 2.95
CA PRO A 2 0.75 13.05 2.94
C PRO A 2 -0.39 13.99 3.37
N GLU A 3 -1.59 13.72 2.90
CA GLU A 3 -2.80 14.43 3.29
C GLU A 3 -3.18 14.08 4.74
N ARG A 4 -3.80 15.05 5.44
CA ARG A 4 -4.26 14.86 6.83
C ARG A 4 -5.18 13.65 6.98
N LYS A 5 -6.01 13.39 5.97
CA LYS A 5 -6.92 12.25 5.90
C LYS A 5 -6.18 10.91 5.92
N THR A 6 -5.07 10.81 5.20
CA THR A 6 -4.23 9.61 5.15
C THR A 6 -3.58 9.34 6.50
N LEU A 7 -3.06 10.38 7.15
CA LEU A 7 -2.51 10.28 8.51
C LEU A 7 -3.57 9.81 9.52
N GLN A 8 -4.78 10.36 9.48
CA GLN A 8 -5.87 9.96 10.36
C GLN A 8 -6.27 8.49 10.15
N ARG A 9 -6.33 8.02 8.90
CA ARG A 9 -6.64 6.62 8.60
C ARG A 9 -5.52 5.68 9.09
N ALA A 10 -4.26 6.02 8.85
CA ALA A 10 -3.13 5.26 9.37
C ALA A 10 -3.10 5.23 10.90
N ALA A 11 -3.40 6.35 11.57
CA ALA A 11 -3.51 6.41 13.03
C ALA A 11 -4.67 5.57 13.56
N ARG A 12 -5.82 5.56 12.88
CA ARG A 12 -6.94 4.67 13.20
C ARG A 12 -6.54 3.20 13.07
N ASP A 13 -5.84 2.84 12.01
CA ASP A 13 -5.34 1.49 11.81
C ASP A 13 -4.35 1.07 12.91
N LYS A 14 -3.47 1.99 13.33
CA LYS A 14 -2.58 1.77 14.48
C LYS A 14 -3.37 1.55 15.77
N LYS A 15 -4.39 2.38 16.06
CA LYS A 15 -5.28 2.21 17.22
C LYS A 15 -6.03 0.88 17.22
N GLN A 16 -6.35 0.35 16.04
CA GLN A 16 -6.98 -0.96 15.86
C GLN A 16 -5.98 -2.12 15.95
N GLY A 17 -4.72 -1.88 16.31
CA GLY A 17 -3.68 -2.90 16.41
C GLY A 17 -3.27 -3.50 15.07
N LYS A 18 -3.60 -2.83 13.95
CA LYS A 18 -3.25 -3.35 12.61
C LYS A 18 -1.75 -3.22 12.36
N SER A 19 -1.26 -4.13 11.53
CA SER A 19 0.16 -4.22 11.20
C SER A 19 0.70 -2.95 10.54
N PRO A 20 2.02 -2.66 10.65
CA PRO A 20 2.62 -1.53 9.95
C PRO A 20 2.43 -1.56 8.44
N SER A 21 2.45 -2.76 7.82
CA SER A 21 2.14 -2.92 6.39
C SER A 21 0.70 -2.57 6.03
N THR A 22 -0.25 -2.72 6.96
CA THR A 22 -1.64 -2.31 6.76
C THR A 22 -1.76 -0.81 6.87
N GLN A 23 -1.15 -0.21 7.89
CA GLN A 23 -1.09 1.25 8.07
C GLN A 23 -0.46 1.93 6.84
N ALA A 24 0.66 1.39 6.34
CA ALA A 24 1.33 1.87 5.13
C ALA A 24 0.46 1.77 3.86
N GLY A 25 -0.53 0.87 3.86
CA GLY A 25 -1.48 0.70 2.76
C GLY A 25 -2.31 1.95 2.49
N GLU A 26 -2.59 2.77 3.51
CA GLU A 26 -3.31 4.04 3.35
C GLU A 26 -2.51 5.05 2.52
N PHE A 27 -1.19 5.09 2.68
CA PHE A 27 -0.30 5.95 1.89
C PHE A 27 -0.14 5.46 0.45
N VAL A 28 -0.11 4.14 0.24
CA VAL A 28 -0.11 3.56 -1.11
C VAL A 28 -1.44 3.86 -1.82
N ARG A 29 -2.56 3.79 -1.09
CA ARG A 29 -3.88 4.15 -1.61
C ARG A 29 -3.93 5.62 -2.03
N GLU A 30 -3.51 6.52 -1.15
CA GLU A 30 -3.41 7.95 -1.48
C GLU A 30 -2.55 8.18 -2.74
N GLU A 31 -1.39 7.53 -2.84
CA GLU A 31 -0.51 7.68 -3.99
C GLU A 31 -1.17 7.22 -5.30
N ILE A 32 -1.91 6.11 -5.25
CA ILE A 32 -2.69 5.61 -6.40
C ILE A 32 -3.78 6.61 -6.78
N ASP A 33 -4.47 7.19 -5.79
CA ASP A 33 -5.52 8.17 -6.01
C ASP A 33 -4.93 9.46 -6.60
N HIS A 34 -3.78 9.94 -6.11
CA HIS A 34 -3.06 11.09 -6.68
C HIS A 34 -2.67 10.89 -8.15
N VAL A 35 -2.24 9.67 -8.50
CA VAL A 35 -1.93 9.33 -9.89
C VAL A 35 -3.19 9.34 -10.77
N ARG A 36 -4.32 8.82 -10.25
CA ARG A 36 -5.59 8.80 -10.99
C ARG A 36 -6.18 10.20 -11.17
N GLU A 37 -6.01 11.05 -10.17
CA GLU A 37 -6.41 12.46 -10.18
C GLU A 37 -5.52 13.33 -11.10
N GLY A 38 -4.44 12.77 -11.66
CA GLY A 38 -3.53 13.50 -12.55
C GLY A 38 -2.57 14.47 -11.84
N LYS A 39 -2.42 14.38 -10.51
CA LYS A 39 -1.45 15.21 -9.75
C LYS A 39 -0.02 14.96 -10.26
N HIS A 40 0.29 13.71 -10.57
CA HIS A 40 1.52 13.25 -11.23
C HIS A 40 1.31 11.84 -11.83
N GLY A 41 2.15 11.41 -12.76
CA GLY A 41 2.14 10.05 -13.29
C GLY A 41 3.15 9.13 -12.60
N VAL A 42 3.16 7.85 -13.02
CA VAL A 42 4.16 6.85 -12.64
C VAL A 42 4.54 5.98 -13.83
N ARG A 43 5.79 5.51 -13.83
CA ARG A 43 6.32 4.57 -14.84
C ARG A 43 5.80 3.16 -14.64
N SER A 44 5.47 2.78 -13.41
CA SER A 44 4.99 1.44 -13.08
C SER A 44 4.17 1.38 -11.79
N THR A 45 3.38 0.32 -11.64
CA THR A 45 2.62 0.05 -10.42
C THR A 45 3.54 -0.14 -9.21
N LYS A 46 4.71 -0.77 -9.41
CA LYS A 46 5.72 -0.94 -8.37
C LYS A 46 6.26 0.41 -7.89
N GLN A 47 6.42 1.38 -8.80
CA GLN A 47 6.87 2.72 -8.44
C GLN A 47 5.83 3.45 -7.59
N ALA A 48 4.54 3.41 -7.95
CA ALA A 48 3.48 3.98 -7.12
C ALA A 48 3.48 3.39 -5.70
N ILE A 49 3.58 2.05 -5.59
CA ILE A 49 3.68 1.39 -4.30
C ILE A 49 4.94 1.86 -3.56
N ALA A 50 6.10 1.94 -4.23
CA ALA A 50 7.34 2.38 -3.61
C ALA A 50 7.27 3.82 -3.08
N ILE A 51 6.69 4.76 -3.85
CA ILE A 51 6.51 6.15 -3.41
C ILE A 51 5.59 6.19 -2.18
N GLY A 52 4.47 5.47 -2.20
CA GLY A 52 3.57 5.34 -1.06
C GLY A 52 4.24 4.77 0.19
N LEU A 53 5.07 3.72 0.05
CA LEU A 53 5.81 3.13 1.17
C LEU A 53 6.90 4.07 1.73
N SER A 54 7.60 4.81 0.86
CA SER A 54 8.54 5.85 1.30
C SER A 54 7.83 7.00 2.02
N LYS A 55 6.63 7.38 1.56
CA LYS A 55 5.78 8.38 2.22
C LYS A 55 5.34 7.90 3.61
N ALA A 56 4.95 6.63 3.74
CA ALA A 56 4.56 6.02 5.02
C ALA A 56 5.71 6.05 6.04
N ARG A 57 6.93 5.64 5.65
CA ARG A 57 8.10 5.67 6.54
C ARG A 57 8.40 7.08 7.03
N ARG A 58 8.45 8.05 6.11
CA ARG A 58 8.66 9.47 6.43
C ARG A 58 7.55 10.10 7.28
N ALA A 59 6.38 9.46 7.34
CA ALA A 59 5.27 9.87 8.19
C ALA A 59 5.26 9.16 9.55
N GLY A 60 6.30 8.38 9.87
CA GLY A 60 6.45 7.69 11.15
C GLY A 60 5.77 6.32 11.23
N VAL A 61 5.38 5.71 10.11
CA VAL A 61 4.94 4.30 10.11
C VAL A 61 6.17 3.41 10.29
N ASP A 62 6.16 2.56 11.32
CA ASP A 62 7.22 1.62 11.66
C ASP A 62 7.27 0.41 10.69
N LEU A 63 7.58 0.71 9.43
CA LEU A 63 7.63 -0.27 8.36
C LEU A 63 9.05 -0.86 8.26
N PRO A 64 9.25 -2.16 8.55
CA PRO A 64 10.57 -2.75 8.56
C PRO A 64 11.22 -2.69 7.17
N SER A 65 12.55 -2.65 7.17
CA SER A 65 13.31 -2.73 5.93
C SER A 65 13.10 -4.08 5.25
N PRO A 66 12.89 -4.11 3.92
CA PRO A 66 12.64 -5.35 3.21
C PRO A 66 13.88 -6.26 3.22
N LYS A 67 13.76 -7.43 3.85
CA LYS A 67 14.86 -8.40 4.03
C LYS A 67 15.46 -8.89 2.70
N LYS A 68 14.62 -9.10 1.68
CA LYS A 68 15.00 -9.65 0.36
C LYS A 68 15.23 -8.57 -0.71
N ALA A 69 15.39 -7.30 -0.33
CA ALA A 69 15.66 -6.23 -1.29
C ALA A 69 17.16 -5.93 -1.39
N GLY A 70 17.61 -5.34 -2.50
CA GLY A 70 19.01 -4.93 -2.69
C GLY A 70 19.48 -3.89 -1.66
N ALA A 71 20.79 -3.77 -1.49
CA ALA A 71 21.42 -2.89 -0.50
C ALA A 71 20.96 -1.43 -0.61
N ALA A 72 20.86 -0.91 -1.84
CA ALA A 72 20.37 0.45 -2.09
C ALA A 72 18.93 0.67 -1.60
N THR A 73 18.04 -0.30 -1.83
CA THR A 73 16.65 -0.22 -1.36
C THR A 73 16.57 -0.26 0.17
N ARG A 74 17.37 -1.11 0.83
CA ARG A 74 17.43 -1.18 2.29
C ARG A 74 17.97 0.12 2.88
N ARG A 75 19.06 0.66 2.32
CA ARG A 75 19.62 1.96 2.72
C ARG A 75 18.58 3.08 2.57
N LYS A 76 17.85 3.09 1.45
CA LYS A 76 16.80 4.09 1.21
C LYS A 76 15.64 3.96 2.21
N ALA A 77 15.20 2.74 2.50
CA ALA A 77 14.16 2.49 3.49
C ALA A 77 14.58 3.00 4.89
N LYS A 78 15.83 2.76 5.29
CA LYS A 78 16.39 3.29 6.54
C LYS A 78 16.38 4.82 6.56
N GLN A 79 16.91 5.45 5.51
CA GLN A 79 16.94 6.91 5.38
C GLN A 79 15.52 7.51 5.42
N ASP A 80 14.53 6.86 4.80
CA ASP A 80 13.15 7.34 4.83
C ASP A 80 12.53 7.26 6.23
N SER A 81 12.91 6.27 7.05
CA SER A 81 12.51 6.18 8.46
C SER A 81 13.22 7.21 9.33
N GLU A 82 14.54 7.41 9.15
CA GLU A 82 15.32 8.44 9.85
C GLU A 82 14.74 9.84 9.56
N ALA A 83 14.42 10.11 8.28
CA ALA A 83 13.81 11.36 7.84
C ALA A 83 12.40 11.63 8.37
N ALA A 84 11.79 10.70 9.12
CA ALA A 84 10.56 10.97 9.86
C ALA A 84 10.81 11.85 11.09
N HIS A 85 12.04 11.82 11.63
CA HIS A 85 12.47 12.58 12.80
C HIS A 85 13.25 13.85 12.43
N ASP A 86 13.66 13.97 11.17
CA ASP A 86 14.33 15.16 10.66
C ASP A 86 13.34 16.32 10.46
N GLY A 87 13.48 17.37 11.27
CA GLY A 87 12.70 18.61 11.15
C GLY A 87 13.10 19.52 9.98
N HIS A 88 14.06 19.11 9.16
CA HIS A 88 14.58 19.94 8.06
C HIS A 88 13.54 20.16 6.96
N ALA A 89 13.35 21.42 6.59
CA ALA A 89 12.48 21.81 5.50
C ALA A 89 12.99 21.24 4.16
N LYS A 90 12.07 20.63 3.40
CA LYS A 90 12.40 20.12 2.06
C LYS A 90 12.51 21.29 1.08
N SER A 91 13.58 21.29 0.28
CA SER A 91 13.74 22.25 -0.82
C SER A 91 12.51 22.23 -1.74
N ALA A 92 11.79 23.35 -1.77
CA ALA A 92 10.61 23.53 -2.62
C ALA A 92 10.97 23.43 -4.11
N THR A 93 12.13 23.94 -4.51
CA THR A 93 12.65 23.85 -5.88
C THR A 93 12.81 22.41 -6.33
N ARG A 94 13.47 21.57 -5.52
CA ARG A 94 13.62 20.13 -5.84
C ARG A 94 12.27 19.43 -5.93
N ALA A 95 11.35 19.71 -4.99
CA ALA A 95 10.01 19.12 -5.00
C ALA A 95 9.21 19.49 -6.26
N ARG A 96 9.26 20.75 -6.68
CA ARG A 96 8.61 21.23 -7.91
C ARG A 96 9.21 20.58 -9.15
N ALA A 97 10.54 20.48 -9.22
CA ALA A 97 11.23 19.82 -10.33
C ALA A 97 10.84 18.34 -10.46
N THR A 98 10.85 17.58 -9.36
CA THR A 98 10.43 16.17 -9.37
C THR A 98 8.97 16.02 -9.77
N THR A 99 8.08 16.88 -9.28
CA THR A 99 6.66 16.83 -9.64
C THR A 99 6.46 17.10 -11.14
N ARG A 100 7.14 18.11 -11.70
CA ARG A 100 7.10 18.42 -13.14
C ARG A 100 7.58 17.24 -13.99
N ALA A 101 8.65 16.56 -13.56
CA ALA A 101 9.13 15.36 -14.25
C ALA A 101 8.09 14.23 -14.20
N LEU A 102 7.51 13.93 -13.03
CA LEU A 102 6.52 12.88 -12.88
C LEU A 102 5.20 13.17 -13.62
N LYS A 103 4.82 14.43 -13.82
CA LYS A 103 3.63 14.80 -14.62
C LYS A 103 3.71 14.37 -16.08
N ARG A 104 4.91 14.12 -16.61
CA ARG A 104 5.10 13.59 -17.97
C ARG A 104 4.86 12.08 -18.05
N GLU A 105 4.82 11.41 -16.91
CA GLU A 105 4.59 9.97 -16.84
C GLU A 105 3.08 9.64 -16.93
N SER A 106 2.76 8.38 -17.20
CA SER A 106 1.37 7.95 -17.40
C SER A 106 0.63 7.63 -16.09
N ALA A 107 -0.70 7.76 -16.11
CA ALA A 107 -1.57 7.26 -15.03
C ALA A 107 -1.94 5.77 -15.17
N LYS A 108 -1.67 5.16 -16.34
CA LYS A 108 -2.04 3.77 -16.66
C LYS A 108 -1.63 2.74 -15.60
N PRO A 109 -0.45 2.83 -14.95
CA PRO A 109 -0.04 1.83 -13.96
C PRO A 109 -0.82 1.88 -12.63
N ALA A 110 -1.58 2.95 -12.38
CA ALA A 110 -2.51 3.07 -11.26
C ALA A 110 -3.93 2.56 -11.59
N SER A 111 -4.16 2.07 -12.82
CA SER A 111 -5.44 1.48 -13.22
C SER A 111 -5.78 0.23 -12.41
N LYS A 112 -7.08 -0.06 -12.31
CA LYS A 112 -7.59 -1.24 -11.61
C LYS A 112 -7.03 -2.54 -12.19
N SER A 113 -6.91 -2.63 -13.51
CA SER A 113 -6.35 -3.81 -14.20
C SER A 113 -4.86 -3.98 -13.92
N ALA A 114 -4.06 -2.91 -13.97
CA ALA A 114 -2.63 -2.96 -13.66
C ALA A 114 -2.37 -3.41 -12.21
N LEU A 115 -3.11 -2.85 -11.25
CA LEU A 115 -3.04 -3.24 -9.84
C LEU A 115 -3.48 -4.69 -9.62
N SER A 116 -4.56 -5.13 -10.27
CA SER A 116 -5.04 -6.52 -10.19
C SER A 116 -4.01 -7.51 -10.71
N ARG A 117 -3.38 -7.22 -11.86
CA ARG A 117 -2.28 -8.06 -12.40
C ARG A 117 -1.10 -8.13 -11.44
N HIS A 118 -0.70 -7.00 -10.85
CA HIS A 118 0.39 -6.97 -9.88
C HIS A 118 0.06 -7.81 -8.62
N ALA A 119 -1.15 -7.66 -8.09
CA ALA A 119 -1.62 -8.41 -6.94
C ALA A 119 -1.66 -9.92 -7.22
N SER A 120 -2.20 -10.33 -8.37
CA SER A 120 -2.29 -11.74 -8.79
C SER A 120 -0.89 -12.35 -8.96
N LYS A 121 0.02 -11.66 -9.65
CA LYS A 121 1.41 -12.10 -9.83
C LYS A 121 2.18 -12.20 -8.51
N THR A 122 1.86 -11.37 -7.53
CA THR A 122 2.47 -11.43 -6.20
C THR A 122 1.89 -12.57 -5.38
N ALA A 123 0.56 -12.76 -5.44
CA ALA A 123 -0.14 -13.82 -4.74
C ALA A 123 0.29 -15.21 -5.21
N SER A 124 0.53 -15.40 -6.50
CA SER A 124 0.97 -16.69 -7.07
C SER A 124 2.34 -17.16 -6.57
N ARG A 125 3.17 -16.25 -6.03
CA ARG A 125 4.48 -16.57 -5.44
C ARG A 125 4.41 -16.92 -3.95
N ARG A 126 3.25 -16.77 -3.31
CA ARG A 126 3.09 -17.04 -1.87
C ARG A 126 2.75 -18.50 -1.65
N THR A 127 3.39 -19.12 -0.66
CA THR A 127 3.06 -20.49 -0.24
C THR A 127 1.68 -20.53 0.44
N ALA A 128 1.11 -21.72 0.62
CA ALA A 128 -0.12 -21.89 1.38
C ALA A 128 0.03 -21.39 2.83
N ALA A 129 1.20 -21.66 3.44
CA ALA A 129 1.54 -21.19 4.78
C ALA A 129 1.55 -19.65 4.87
N ASP A 130 2.17 -18.96 3.91
CA ASP A 130 2.19 -17.49 3.88
C ASP A 130 0.79 -16.88 3.79
N ARG A 131 -0.08 -17.49 2.97
CA ARG A 131 -1.46 -17.04 2.80
C ARG A 131 -2.27 -17.25 4.09
N SER A 132 -2.09 -18.40 4.74
CA SER A 132 -2.72 -18.73 6.02
C SER A 132 -2.28 -17.76 7.13
N ALA A 133 -0.98 -17.53 7.28
CA ALA A 133 -0.44 -16.61 8.28
C ALA A 133 -0.98 -15.18 8.09
N ALA A 134 -1.03 -14.70 6.83
CA ALA A 134 -1.61 -13.39 6.52
C ALA A 134 -3.10 -13.31 6.86
N ALA A 135 -3.87 -14.37 6.57
CA ALA A 135 -5.29 -14.44 6.90
C ALA A 135 -5.54 -14.42 8.42
N LYS A 136 -4.77 -15.21 9.20
CA LYS A 136 -4.84 -15.24 10.66
C LYS A 136 -4.55 -13.86 11.26
N LYS A 137 -3.49 -13.19 10.79
CA LYS A 137 -3.14 -11.82 11.22
C LYS A 137 -4.26 -10.80 10.95
N ALA A 138 -4.92 -10.92 9.79
CA ALA A 138 -6.04 -10.05 9.45
C ALA A 138 -7.30 -10.34 10.27
N ALA A 139 -7.57 -11.62 10.60
CA ALA A 139 -8.72 -12.00 11.40
C ALA A 139 -8.62 -11.49 12.85
N ALA A 140 -7.41 -11.46 13.41
CA ALA A 140 -7.15 -10.97 14.77
C ALA A 140 -7.57 -9.51 14.98
N THR A 141 -7.52 -8.68 13.93
CA THR A 141 -7.76 -7.22 14.02
C THR A 141 -9.12 -6.77 13.47
N LYS A 142 -9.92 -7.67 12.88
CA LYS A 142 -11.17 -7.34 12.17
C LYS A 142 -12.39 -7.08 13.08
N GLY A 143 -12.31 -7.38 14.37
CA GLY A 143 -13.46 -7.32 15.29
C GLY A 143 -14.61 -8.27 14.89
N ALA A 144 -15.65 -8.38 15.72
CA ALA A 144 -16.77 -9.29 15.45
C ALA A 144 -17.51 -8.95 14.16
N ALA A 145 -17.85 -7.67 13.96
CA ALA A 145 -18.53 -7.18 12.76
C ALA A 145 -17.73 -7.43 11.48
N GLY A 146 -16.41 -7.16 11.50
CA GLY A 146 -15.55 -7.38 10.33
C GLY A 146 -15.32 -8.86 10.02
N ARG A 147 -15.29 -9.73 11.03
CA ARG A 147 -15.29 -11.20 10.83
C ARG A 147 -16.58 -11.67 10.20
N SER A 148 -17.74 -11.22 10.71
CA SER A 148 -19.06 -11.55 10.15
C SER A 148 -19.20 -11.09 8.70
N ALA A 149 -18.83 -9.85 8.38
CA ALA A 149 -18.86 -9.34 7.01
C ALA A 149 -17.95 -10.14 6.06
N ALA A 150 -16.76 -10.54 6.53
CA ALA A 150 -15.85 -11.37 5.75
C ALA A 150 -16.43 -12.77 5.48
N ALA A 151 -17.06 -13.40 6.49
CA ALA A 151 -17.71 -14.69 6.34
C ALA A 151 -18.88 -14.63 5.34
N LYS A 152 -19.76 -13.62 5.46
CA LYS A 152 -20.86 -13.38 4.51
C LYS A 152 -20.35 -13.17 3.09
N LYS A 153 -19.26 -12.42 2.90
CA LYS A 153 -18.63 -12.26 1.59
C LYS A 153 -18.10 -13.58 1.04
N ALA A 154 -17.43 -14.38 1.86
CA ALA A 154 -16.90 -15.69 1.43
C ALA A 154 -18.03 -16.67 1.03
N ALA A 155 -19.14 -16.68 1.77
CA ALA A 155 -20.31 -17.48 1.42
C ALA A 155 -20.89 -17.08 0.05
N ARG A 156 -21.07 -15.77 -0.20
CA ARG A 156 -21.52 -15.26 -1.52
C ARG A 156 -20.56 -15.66 -2.64
N THR A 157 -19.25 -15.57 -2.43
CA THR A 157 -18.27 -15.98 -3.43
C THR A 157 -18.33 -17.49 -3.72
N ARG A 158 -18.51 -18.34 -2.70
CA ARG A 158 -18.67 -19.79 -2.92
C ARG A 158 -19.95 -20.11 -3.69
N ALA A 159 -21.06 -19.43 -3.38
CA ALA A 159 -22.32 -19.60 -4.10
C ALA A 159 -22.18 -19.19 -5.58
N ALA A 160 -21.58 -18.03 -5.86
CA ALA A 160 -21.33 -17.57 -7.22
C ALA A 160 -20.43 -18.53 -8.02
N ASN A 161 -19.36 -19.04 -7.40
CA ASN A 161 -18.47 -20.01 -8.06
C ASN A 161 -19.16 -21.35 -8.33
N ARG A 162 -20.03 -21.81 -7.44
CA ARG A 162 -20.84 -23.02 -7.68
C ARG A 162 -21.79 -22.80 -8.84
N ALA A 163 -22.53 -21.70 -8.85
CA ALA A 163 -23.43 -21.36 -9.95
C ALA A 163 -22.69 -21.34 -11.29
N ALA A 164 -21.52 -20.70 -11.35
CA ALA A 164 -20.69 -20.64 -12.56
C ALA A 164 -20.07 -21.98 -12.99
N ALA A 165 -20.05 -23.01 -12.13
CA ALA A 165 -19.58 -24.35 -12.46
C ALA A 165 -20.69 -25.29 -12.94
N HIS A 166 -21.96 -24.90 -12.76
CA HIS A 166 -23.14 -25.62 -13.21
C HIS A 166 -23.74 -25.02 -14.51
N HIS A 167 -23.11 -24.00 -15.07
CA HIS A 167 -23.35 -23.42 -16.39
C HIS A 167 -22.14 -23.67 -17.28
#